data_AF-A0A084VCL5-F1
#
_entry.id   AF-A0A084VCL5-F1
#
_cell.length_a   1.000
_cell.length_b   1.000
_cell.length_c   1.000
_cell.angle_alpha   90.00
_cell.angle_beta   90.00
_cell.angle_gamma   90.00
#
_symmetry.space_group_name_H-M   'P 1'
#
loop_
_entity.id
_entity.type
_entity.pdbx_description
1 polymer ?
#
loop_
_entity_poly.entity_id
_entity_poly.type
_entity_poly.pdbx_seq_one_letter_code
_entity_poly.pdbx_strand_id
1 'polypeptide(L)'
;MELRKCSIYLFVIFGFMVVEETSALETTGGKLDEIERSLKKVLDKLANLESSLTTKVDELEHKLIAKIANLEEKFISNKASEAKVYGSCRKEPTKVSGKYVIQIGSNKNVSVVCEQTAFGGGWIVFQHRFNGQVDFYRNWTEYRNGFGDLDGEFWLGLEYLHKLTWARKHELMVEVKDYNGNYGYAQYDEFLIGSEEEKYRLKIGAYTGTAGDALLPHQENKFTTMDQQNDYREDGNCAILSHGAWWYSSCGTSSLNGPYGNTSDEWKTMSWFYFRFNRLPMAYTRMMLREVN
;
A
#
# COMPACT_ATOMS: atom_id res chain seq x y z
N MET A 1 -6.19 99.00 15.01
CA MET A 1 -5.64 98.18 16.13
C MET A 1 -5.92 96.67 15.96
N GLU A 2 -6.75 96.24 15.00
CA GLU A 2 -7.09 94.81 14.82
C GLU A 2 -6.14 94.04 13.88
N LEU A 3 -5.59 94.66 12.83
CA LEU A 3 -4.72 94.00 11.83
C LEU A 3 -3.37 93.50 12.39
N ARG A 4 -2.76 94.18 13.37
CA ARG A 4 -1.50 93.75 14.00
C ARG A 4 -1.66 92.56 14.95
N LYS A 5 -2.83 92.42 15.59
CA LYS A 5 -3.14 91.24 16.42
C LYS A 5 -3.34 90.00 15.55
N CYS A 6 -3.98 90.15 14.38
CA CYS A 6 -4.20 89.05 13.43
C CYS A 6 -2.88 88.45 12.89
N SER A 7 -1.89 89.29 12.60
CA SER A 7 -0.59 88.85 12.07
C SER A 7 0.26 88.07 13.09
N ILE A 8 0.30 88.48 14.36
CA ILE A 8 1.04 87.76 15.41
C ILE A 8 0.40 86.39 15.67
N TYR A 9 -0.93 86.31 15.71
CA TYR A 9 -1.62 85.02 15.87
C TYR A 9 -1.34 84.07 14.70
N LEU A 10 -1.28 84.58 13.46
CA LEU A 10 -0.96 83.76 12.28
C LEU A 10 0.48 83.20 12.33
N PHE A 11 1.46 84.01 12.74
CA PHE A 11 2.86 83.56 12.88
C PHE A 11 3.03 82.54 14.00
N VAL A 12 2.33 82.69 15.12
CA VAL A 12 2.36 81.71 16.21
C VAL A 12 1.72 80.40 15.77
N ILE A 13 0.56 80.43 15.11
CA ILE A 13 -0.11 79.22 14.59
C ILE A 13 0.78 78.51 13.56
N PHE A 14 1.40 79.25 12.65
CA PHE A 14 2.29 78.69 11.64
C PHE A 14 3.55 78.07 12.26
N GLY A 15 4.14 78.74 13.26
CA GLY A 15 5.27 78.21 14.02
C GLY A 15 4.93 76.92 14.79
N PHE A 16 3.77 76.86 15.43
CA PHE A 16 3.29 75.65 16.11
C PHE A 16 3.03 74.50 15.12
N MET A 17 2.39 74.77 13.97
CA MET A 17 2.18 73.76 12.92
C MET A 17 3.49 73.19 12.38
N VAL A 18 4.48 74.04 12.11
CA VAL A 18 5.80 73.59 11.62
C VAL A 18 6.49 72.72 12.67
N VAL A 19 6.45 73.09 13.95
CA VAL A 19 7.05 72.29 15.03
C VAL A 19 6.35 70.93 15.20
N GLU A 20 5.02 70.89 15.10
CA GLU A 20 4.26 69.63 15.12
C GLU A 20 4.62 68.75 13.92
N GLU A 21 4.67 69.30 12.70
CA GLU A 21 5.06 68.55 11.49
C GLU A 21 6.50 68.03 11.56
N THR A 22 7.46 68.82 12.05
CA THR A 22 8.85 68.35 12.23
C THR A 22 8.94 67.23 13.26
N SER A 23 8.21 67.33 14.37
CA SER A 23 8.19 66.28 15.39
C SER A 23 7.57 64.97 14.89
N ALA A 24 6.55 65.06 14.03
CA ALA A 24 5.93 63.92 13.37
C ALA A 24 6.88 63.26 12.37
N LEU A 25 7.66 64.06 11.61
CA LEU A 25 8.68 63.56 10.69
C LEU A 25 9.80 62.81 11.40
N GLU A 26 10.33 63.36 12.50
CA GLU A 26 11.37 62.71 13.31
C GLU A 26 10.89 61.38 13.89
N THR A 27 9.66 61.36 14.43
CA THR A 27 9.02 60.14 14.94
C THR A 27 8.83 59.08 13.84
N THR A 28 8.50 59.51 12.62
CA THR A 28 8.33 58.63 11.47
C THR A 28 9.66 58.08 10.97
N GLY A 29 10.72 58.90 10.95
CA GLY A 29 12.08 58.48 10.64
C GLY A 29 12.63 57.43 11.61
N GLY A 30 12.42 57.62 12.91
CA GLY A 30 12.84 56.63 13.92
C GLY A 30 12.13 55.27 13.77
N LYS A 31 10.84 55.27 13.40
CA LYS A 31 10.10 54.03 13.08
C LYS A 31 10.62 53.36 11.81
N LEU A 32 11.01 54.14 10.79
CA LEU A 32 11.60 53.61 9.56
C LEU A 32 12.94 52.91 9.85
N ASP A 33 13.82 53.51 10.65
CA ASP A 33 15.10 52.91 11.05
C ASP A 33 14.92 51.60 11.83
N GLU A 34 13.86 51.50 12.65
CA GLU A 34 13.53 50.28 13.37
C GLU A 34 13.01 49.17 12.45
N ILE A 35 12.20 49.54 11.45
CA ILE A 35 11.72 48.63 10.41
C ILE A 35 12.90 48.12 9.57
N GLU A 36 13.83 48.98 9.16
CA GLU A 36 15.01 48.58 8.39
C GLU A 36 15.92 47.62 9.17
N ARG A 37 16.16 47.90 10.46
CA ARG A 37 16.91 46.98 11.33
C ARG A 37 16.21 45.63 11.47
N SER A 38 14.90 45.64 11.63
CA SER A 38 14.09 44.42 11.73
C SER A 38 14.12 43.62 10.42
N LEU A 39 14.01 44.30 9.27
CA LEU A 39 14.08 43.70 7.94
C LEU A 39 15.44 43.05 7.70
N LYS A 40 16.54 43.73 8.04
CA LYS A 40 17.90 43.16 7.94
C LYS A 40 18.05 41.89 8.77
N LYS A 41 17.53 41.88 10.00
CA LYS A 41 17.56 40.69 10.87
C LYS A 41 16.76 39.52 10.28
N VAL A 42 15.66 39.78 9.56
CA VAL A 42 14.89 38.75 8.85
C VAL A 42 15.67 38.22 7.65
N LEU A 43 16.31 39.09 6.87
CA LEU A 43 17.14 38.70 5.73
C LEU A 43 18.31 37.81 6.16
N ASP A 44 19.01 38.16 7.25
CA ASP A 44 20.12 37.35 7.78
C ASP A 44 19.63 35.97 8.24
N LYS A 45 18.44 35.90 8.85
CA LYS A 45 17.82 34.62 9.23
C LYS A 45 17.43 33.78 8.02
N LEU A 46 16.91 34.41 6.96
CA LEU A 46 16.55 33.71 5.72
C LEU A 46 17.78 33.14 5.04
N ALA A 47 18.87 33.90 4.94
CA ALA A 47 20.13 33.43 4.36
C ALA A 47 20.71 32.23 5.14
N ASN A 48 20.65 32.28 6.48
CA ASN A 48 21.10 31.17 7.32
C ASN A 48 20.21 29.93 7.15
N LEU A 49 18.90 30.11 7.02
CA LEU A 49 17.97 29.00 6.81
C LEU A 49 18.16 28.36 5.43
N GLU A 50 18.36 29.18 4.40
CA GLU A 50 18.66 28.74 3.04
C GLU A 50 19.95 27.91 3.02
N SER A 51 21.03 28.44 3.61
CA SER A 51 22.30 27.70 3.73
C SER A 51 22.12 26.37 4.47
N SER A 52 21.39 26.34 5.59
CA SER A 52 21.11 25.11 6.32
C SER A 52 20.27 24.12 5.51
N LEU A 53 19.36 24.60 4.67
CA LEU A 53 18.53 23.76 3.82
C LEU A 53 19.37 23.15 2.70
N THR A 54 20.21 23.94 2.03
CA THR A 54 21.13 23.46 0.99
C THR A 54 22.04 22.35 1.52
N THR A 55 22.66 22.54 2.69
CA THR A 55 23.51 21.49 3.29
C THR A 55 22.75 20.21 3.58
N LYS A 56 21.49 20.31 4.03
CA LYS A 56 20.65 19.12 4.27
C LYS A 56 20.26 18.41 2.97
N VAL A 57 20.02 19.15 1.90
CA VAL A 57 19.75 18.58 0.58
C VAL A 57 20.97 17.82 0.09
N ASP A 58 22.16 18.43 0.14
CA ASP A 58 23.42 17.79 -0.27
C ASP A 58 23.70 16.51 0.53
N GLU A 59 23.48 16.54 1.85
CA GLU A 59 23.61 15.34 2.70
C GLU A 59 22.65 14.22 2.30
N LEU A 60 21.40 14.56 1.96
CA LEU A 60 20.39 13.59 1.54
C LEU A 60 20.72 13.02 0.16
N GLU A 61 21.17 13.85 -0.77
CA GLU A 61 21.60 13.42 -2.10
C GLU A 61 22.79 12.46 -1.99
N HIS A 62 23.81 12.80 -1.21
CA HIS A 62 24.95 11.91 -0.99
C HIS A 62 24.54 10.58 -0.34
N LYS A 63 23.65 10.61 0.66
CA LYS A 63 23.10 9.39 1.28
C LYS A 63 22.31 8.54 0.29
N LEU A 64 21.55 9.17 -0.60
CA LEU A 64 20.75 8.49 -1.61
C LEU A 64 21.64 7.85 -2.68
N ILE A 65 22.62 8.58 -3.20
CA ILE A 65 23.59 8.06 -4.18
C ILE A 65 24.36 6.86 -3.61
N ALA A 66 24.82 6.95 -2.36
CA ALA A 66 25.52 5.84 -1.71
C ALA A 66 24.62 4.60 -1.54
N LYS A 67 23.33 4.80 -1.22
CA LYS A 67 22.35 3.70 -1.18
C LYS A 67 22.11 3.09 -2.55
N ILE A 68 21.99 3.91 -3.60
CA ILE A 68 21.80 3.45 -4.98
C ILE A 68 22.99 2.61 -5.42
N ALA A 69 24.23 3.10 -5.24
CA ALA A 69 25.44 2.37 -5.60
C ALA A 69 25.53 0.98 -4.92
N ASN A 70 25.22 0.92 -3.62
CA ASN A 70 25.19 -0.36 -2.88
C ASN A 70 24.07 -1.30 -3.39
N LEU A 71 22.92 -0.77 -3.78
CA LEU A 71 21.84 -1.56 -4.37
C LEU A 71 22.23 -2.07 -5.77
N GLU A 72 22.92 -1.26 -6.57
CA GLU A 72 23.44 -1.64 -7.88
C GLU A 72 24.48 -2.76 -7.77
N GLU A 73 25.44 -2.64 -6.86
CA GLU A 73 26.44 -3.68 -6.60
C GLU A 73 25.78 -5.00 -6.17
N LYS A 74 24.80 -4.94 -5.25
CA LYS A 74 24.02 -6.12 -4.84
C LYS A 74 23.26 -6.71 -6.02
N PHE A 75 22.64 -5.89 -6.85
CA PHE A 75 21.88 -6.35 -8.02
C PHE A 75 22.78 -7.04 -9.04
N ILE A 76 23.98 -6.50 -9.32
CA ILE A 76 24.96 -7.12 -10.22
C ILE A 76 25.47 -8.45 -9.63
N SER A 77 25.75 -8.52 -8.33
CA SER A 77 26.15 -9.76 -7.67
C SER A 77 25.07 -10.84 -7.72
N ASN A 78 23.80 -10.46 -7.59
CA ASN A 78 22.65 -11.37 -7.68
C ASN A 78 22.38 -11.85 -9.12
N LYS A 79 22.74 -11.04 -10.12
CA LYS A 79 22.63 -11.42 -11.54
C LYS A 79 23.74 -12.39 -11.99
N ALA A 80 24.84 -12.47 -11.24
CA ALA A 80 25.96 -13.36 -11.52
C ALA A 80 25.72 -14.83 -11.08
N SER A 81 24.69 -15.11 -10.28
CA SER A 81 24.15 -16.46 -10.18
C SER A 81 23.09 -16.64 -11.27
N GLU A 82 23.30 -17.56 -12.22
CA GLU A 82 22.21 -18.07 -13.04
C GLU A 82 21.03 -18.41 -12.10
N ALA A 83 19.86 -17.81 -12.34
CA ALA A 83 18.70 -18.02 -11.50
C ALA A 83 18.37 -19.52 -11.49
N LYS A 84 18.79 -20.20 -10.42
CA LYS A 84 18.63 -21.64 -10.27
C LYS A 84 17.14 -21.96 -10.32
N VAL A 85 16.76 -22.76 -11.30
CA VAL A 85 15.37 -23.17 -11.50
C VAL A 85 15.09 -24.38 -10.62
N TYR A 86 14.03 -24.30 -9.82
CA TYR A 86 13.61 -25.39 -8.94
C TYR A 86 12.31 -26.03 -9.45
N GLY A 87 12.09 -27.31 -9.15
CA GLY A 87 10.82 -27.95 -9.53
C GLY A 87 9.62 -27.47 -8.70
N SER A 88 9.85 -26.93 -7.50
CA SER A 88 8.84 -26.30 -6.63
C SER A 88 9.55 -25.59 -5.47
N CYS A 89 8.84 -24.73 -4.74
CA CYS A 89 9.37 -24.13 -3.50
C CYS A 89 9.81 -25.20 -2.48
N ARG A 90 9.15 -26.36 -2.44
CA ARG A 90 9.51 -27.46 -1.53
C ARG A 90 10.86 -28.11 -1.85
N LYS A 91 11.27 -28.09 -3.12
CA LYS A 91 12.54 -28.66 -3.61
C LYS A 91 13.73 -27.69 -3.54
N GLU A 92 13.47 -26.45 -3.15
CA GLU A 92 14.50 -25.45 -2.91
C GLU A 92 15.19 -25.78 -1.56
N PRO A 93 16.53 -25.93 -1.53
CA PRO A 93 17.24 -26.48 -0.38
C PRO A 93 17.73 -25.45 0.64
N THR A 94 17.82 -24.17 0.30
CA THR A 94 18.40 -23.12 1.18
C THR A 94 17.50 -22.80 2.36
N LYS A 95 16.19 -23.10 2.27
CA LYS A 95 15.20 -22.79 3.31
C LYS A 95 15.08 -21.30 3.61
N VAL A 96 15.45 -20.45 2.65
CA VAL A 96 15.34 -19.00 2.75
C VAL A 96 14.10 -18.54 2.00
N SER A 97 13.21 -17.78 2.65
CA SER A 97 12.06 -17.19 1.97
C SER A 97 12.51 -16.10 1.00
N GLY A 98 11.88 -16.02 -0.18
CA GLY A 98 12.27 -15.05 -1.19
C GLY A 98 11.73 -15.38 -2.58
N LYS A 99 12.21 -14.64 -3.58
CA LYS A 99 11.84 -14.87 -4.98
C LYS A 99 12.67 -16.00 -5.58
N TYR A 100 12.00 -16.92 -6.24
CA TYR A 100 12.60 -18.04 -6.93
C TYR A 100 11.96 -18.26 -8.29
N VAL A 101 12.70 -18.86 -9.20
CA VAL A 101 12.16 -19.35 -10.47
C VAL A 101 11.82 -20.83 -10.29
N ILE A 102 10.55 -21.18 -10.46
CA ILE A 102 10.09 -22.57 -10.43
C ILE A 102 9.61 -23.02 -11.81
N GLN A 103 9.76 -24.31 -12.08
CA GLN A 103 9.33 -24.95 -13.32
C GLN A 103 7.96 -25.60 -13.13
N ILE A 104 6.99 -25.22 -13.96
CA ILE A 104 5.63 -25.78 -13.93
C ILE A 104 5.28 -26.40 -15.27
N GLY A 105 4.71 -27.61 -15.22
CA GLY A 105 4.33 -28.38 -16.39
C GLY A 105 5.49 -28.65 -17.34
N SER A 106 5.24 -28.49 -18.64
CA SER A 106 6.17 -28.78 -19.75
C SER A 106 7.27 -27.70 -19.92
N ASN A 107 8.04 -27.43 -18.86
CA ASN A 107 9.21 -26.53 -18.85
C ASN A 107 8.88 -25.02 -18.86
N LYS A 108 7.74 -24.58 -18.33
CA LYS A 108 7.48 -23.15 -18.15
C LYS A 108 8.11 -22.66 -16.84
N ASN A 109 9.08 -21.76 -16.95
CA ASN A 109 9.71 -21.11 -15.80
C ASN A 109 8.86 -19.92 -15.36
N VAL A 110 8.52 -19.86 -14.07
CA VAL A 110 7.73 -18.78 -13.49
C VAL A 110 8.38 -18.31 -12.20
N SER A 111 8.50 -16.99 -12.06
CA SER A 111 8.96 -16.35 -10.84
C SER A 111 7.85 -16.37 -9.79
N VAL A 112 8.15 -16.83 -8.59
CA VAL A 112 7.24 -16.88 -7.44
C VAL A 112 7.94 -16.43 -6.17
N VAL A 113 7.15 -16.08 -5.15
CA VAL A 113 7.66 -15.94 -3.79
C VAL A 113 7.48 -17.28 -3.07
N CYS A 114 8.59 -17.86 -2.62
CA CYS A 114 8.58 -19.04 -1.76
C CYS A 114 8.65 -18.62 -0.29
N GLU A 115 7.72 -19.09 0.53
CA GLU A 115 7.81 -19.02 1.98
C GLU A 115 8.35 -20.36 2.51
N GLN A 116 9.54 -20.30 3.10
CA GLN A 116 10.32 -21.48 3.51
C GLN A 116 10.41 -21.69 5.01
N THR A 117 10.00 -20.71 5.80
CA THR A 117 10.19 -20.71 7.25
C THR A 117 8.87 -20.94 7.99
N ALA A 118 7.78 -20.33 7.53
CA ALA A 118 6.47 -20.50 8.16
C ALA A 118 5.84 -21.86 7.81
N PHE A 119 5.13 -22.46 8.78
CA PHE A 119 4.33 -23.68 8.60
C PHE A 119 5.07 -24.84 7.89
N GLY A 120 6.35 -25.04 8.19
CA GLY A 120 7.19 -26.10 7.61
C GLY A 120 7.74 -25.80 6.20
N GLY A 121 7.48 -24.62 5.65
CA GLY A 121 8.05 -24.15 4.39
C GLY A 121 7.52 -24.85 3.14
N GLY A 122 8.11 -24.50 2.00
CA GLY A 122 7.75 -25.04 0.68
C GLY A 122 6.48 -24.43 0.08
N TRP A 123 6.04 -23.29 0.59
CA TRP A 123 4.82 -22.60 0.17
C TRP A 123 5.07 -21.67 -1.01
N ILE A 124 4.14 -21.65 -1.97
CA ILE A 124 4.07 -20.63 -3.03
C ILE A 124 3.09 -19.56 -2.56
N VAL A 125 3.57 -18.33 -2.35
CA VAL A 125 2.70 -17.19 -2.05
C VAL A 125 2.05 -16.71 -3.34
N PHE A 126 0.72 -16.59 -3.33
CA PHE A 126 -0.04 -16.16 -4.51
C PHE A 126 -0.86 -14.88 -4.32
N GLN A 127 -1.02 -14.44 -3.08
CA GLN A 127 -1.57 -13.15 -2.73
C GLN A 127 -0.78 -12.61 -1.54
N HIS A 128 -0.41 -11.33 -1.58
CA HIS A 128 0.24 -10.66 -0.46
C HIS A 128 -0.21 -9.20 -0.39
N ARG A 129 -0.73 -8.78 0.76
CA ARG A 129 -1.22 -7.40 1.06
C ARG A 129 -0.67 -6.94 2.40
N PHE A 130 -0.13 -5.73 2.48
CA PHE A 130 0.46 -5.19 3.71
C PHE A 130 0.66 -3.66 3.73
N ASN A 131 0.46 -2.94 2.62
CA ASN A 131 0.71 -1.50 2.56
C ASN A 131 -0.26 -0.71 1.67
N GLY A 132 -1.10 -1.36 0.86
CA GLY A 132 -2.07 -0.72 -0.02
C GLY A 132 -1.49 0.02 -1.22
N GLN A 133 -0.25 -0.25 -1.61
CA GLN A 133 0.39 0.39 -2.77
C GLN A 133 -0.14 -0.13 -4.11
N VAL A 134 -0.72 -1.33 -4.11
CA VAL A 134 -1.29 -1.93 -5.32
C VAL A 134 -2.80 -1.90 -5.24
N ASP A 135 -3.43 -1.37 -6.29
CA ASP A 135 -4.87 -1.42 -6.46
C ASP A 135 -5.31 -2.84 -6.85
N PHE A 136 -6.24 -3.42 -6.09
CA PHE A 136 -6.81 -4.74 -6.32
C PHE A 136 -8.20 -4.67 -6.95
N TYR A 137 -8.73 -3.48 -7.24
CA TYR A 137 -9.96 -3.32 -8.01
C TYR A 137 -9.67 -3.44 -9.51
N ARG A 138 -9.31 -4.67 -9.93
CA ARG A 138 -8.85 -5.02 -11.28
C ARG A 138 -9.82 -5.89 -12.07
N ASN A 139 -9.76 -5.79 -13.39
CA ASN A 139 -10.65 -6.52 -14.30
C ASN A 139 -10.36 -8.02 -14.36
N TRP A 140 -11.23 -8.79 -15.03
CA TRP A 140 -11.10 -10.24 -15.17
C TRP A 140 -9.76 -10.67 -15.77
N THR A 141 -9.31 -9.98 -16.82
CA THR A 141 -8.07 -10.32 -17.54
C THR A 141 -6.85 -10.12 -16.65
N GLU A 142 -6.83 -9.07 -15.83
CA GLU A 142 -5.77 -8.82 -14.86
C GLU A 142 -5.76 -9.88 -13.74
N TYR A 143 -6.93 -10.25 -13.19
CA TYR A 143 -7.01 -11.33 -12.20
C TYR A 143 -6.64 -12.70 -12.76
N ARG A 144 -6.96 -12.95 -14.04
CA ARG A 144 -6.53 -14.15 -14.76
C ARG A 144 -5.02 -14.23 -14.85
N ASN A 145 -4.39 -13.16 -15.31
CA ASN A 145 -2.97 -13.16 -15.67
C ASN A 145 -2.05 -12.90 -14.46
N GLY A 146 -2.55 -12.22 -13.42
CA GLY A 146 -1.76 -11.74 -12.30
C GLY A 146 -1.36 -10.27 -12.46
N PHE A 147 -1.07 -9.61 -11.33
CA PHE A 147 -0.66 -8.20 -11.26
C PHE A 147 0.10 -7.91 -9.96
N GLY A 148 0.76 -6.74 -9.90
CA GLY A 148 1.57 -6.30 -8.77
C GLY A 148 3.04 -6.67 -8.89
N ASP A 149 3.77 -6.61 -7.78
CA ASP A 149 5.20 -6.90 -7.71
C ASP A 149 5.46 -7.98 -6.67
N LEU A 150 6.27 -9.00 -7.02
CA LEU A 150 6.67 -10.07 -6.10
C LEU A 150 7.53 -9.56 -4.93
N ASP A 151 8.14 -8.37 -5.03
CA ASP A 151 8.81 -7.68 -3.91
C ASP A 151 7.83 -6.86 -3.04
N GLY A 152 6.58 -6.73 -3.48
CA GLY A 152 5.55 -5.91 -2.85
C GLY A 152 4.23 -6.64 -2.68
N GLU A 153 3.14 -5.93 -2.94
CA GLU A 153 1.80 -6.52 -3.00
C GLU A 153 1.52 -7.08 -4.39
N PHE A 154 0.90 -8.25 -4.46
CA PHE A 154 0.61 -8.89 -5.74
C PHE A 154 -0.52 -9.91 -5.66
N TRP A 155 -1.03 -10.24 -6.85
CA TRP A 155 -1.88 -11.37 -7.14
C TRP A 155 -1.22 -12.19 -8.25
N LEU A 156 -0.98 -13.48 -8.00
CA LEU A 156 -0.18 -14.32 -8.91
C LEU A 156 -0.89 -14.69 -10.21
N GLY A 157 -2.22 -14.67 -10.22
CA GLY A 157 -3.04 -14.97 -11.40
C GLY A 157 -3.81 -16.28 -11.28
N LEU A 158 -5.10 -16.24 -11.63
CA LEU A 158 -6.00 -17.39 -11.54
C LEU A 158 -5.60 -18.53 -12.48
N GLU A 159 -5.14 -18.21 -13.70
CA GLU A 159 -4.77 -19.23 -14.69
C GLU A 159 -3.55 -20.04 -14.21
N TYR A 160 -2.65 -19.38 -13.46
CA TYR A 160 -1.52 -20.04 -12.86
C TYR A 160 -1.92 -20.94 -11.67
N LEU A 161 -2.81 -20.43 -10.82
CA LEU A 161 -3.37 -21.19 -9.70
C LEU A 161 -4.16 -22.42 -10.15
N HIS A 162 -4.96 -22.29 -11.20
CA HIS A 162 -5.69 -23.41 -11.80
C HIS A 162 -4.72 -24.51 -12.25
N LYS A 163 -3.67 -24.16 -13.00
CA LYS A 163 -2.66 -25.12 -13.47
C LYS A 163 -1.96 -25.87 -12.33
N LEU A 164 -1.62 -25.16 -11.24
CA LEU A 164 -1.00 -25.78 -10.08
C LEU A 164 -1.95 -26.75 -9.38
N THR A 165 -3.14 -26.28 -9.04
CA THR A 165 -4.10 -27.03 -8.22
C THR A 165 -4.77 -28.16 -8.98
N TRP A 166 -4.93 -28.06 -10.30
CA TRP A 166 -5.41 -29.13 -11.16
C TRP A 166 -4.39 -30.26 -11.32
N ALA A 167 -3.10 -29.92 -11.45
CA ALA A 167 -2.07 -30.91 -11.71
C ALA A 167 -1.84 -31.85 -10.51
N ARG A 168 -1.94 -31.31 -9.29
CA ARG A 168 -1.70 -32.04 -8.03
C ARG A 168 -2.53 -31.44 -6.91
N LYS A 169 -2.87 -32.25 -5.91
CA LYS A 169 -3.54 -31.76 -4.70
C LYS A 169 -2.64 -30.75 -3.98
N HIS A 170 -3.20 -29.59 -3.65
CA HIS A 170 -2.53 -28.56 -2.85
C HIS A 170 -3.35 -28.27 -1.60
N GLU A 171 -2.69 -27.93 -0.51
CA GLU A 171 -3.28 -27.29 0.66
C GLU A 171 -3.16 -25.76 0.53
N LEU A 172 -4.03 -25.04 1.25
CA LEU A 172 -4.06 -23.58 1.31
C LEU A 172 -3.78 -23.12 2.73
N MET A 173 -2.96 -22.07 2.85
CA MET A 173 -2.79 -21.28 4.07
C MET A 173 -3.17 -19.83 3.79
N VAL A 174 -4.00 -19.26 4.66
CA VAL A 174 -4.37 -17.84 4.68
C VAL A 174 -3.94 -17.27 6.01
N GLU A 175 -3.06 -16.27 5.97
CA GLU A 175 -2.64 -15.50 7.13
C GLU A 175 -3.32 -14.14 7.12
N VAL A 176 -3.76 -13.69 8.29
CA VAL A 176 -4.39 -12.37 8.49
C VAL A 176 -3.82 -11.70 9.73
N LYS A 177 -3.71 -10.37 9.69
CA LYS A 177 -3.37 -9.57 10.87
C LYS A 177 -4.17 -8.27 10.87
N ASP A 178 -4.70 -7.89 12.03
CA ASP A 178 -5.42 -6.62 12.21
C ASP A 178 -4.48 -5.45 12.51
N TYR A 179 -5.02 -4.22 12.50
CA TYR A 179 -4.26 -3.00 12.83
C TYR A 179 -3.79 -2.91 14.28
N ASN A 180 -4.34 -3.74 15.18
CA ASN A 180 -3.89 -3.84 16.57
C ASN A 180 -2.74 -4.86 16.73
N GLY A 181 -2.28 -5.46 15.63
CA GLY A 181 -1.16 -6.38 15.61
C GLY A 181 -1.53 -7.84 15.87
N ASN A 182 -2.83 -8.15 16.03
CA ASN A 182 -3.26 -9.52 16.30
C ASN A 182 -3.21 -10.34 15.03
N TYR A 183 -2.71 -11.56 15.15
CA TYR A 183 -2.47 -12.47 14.03
C TYR A 183 -3.38 -13.71 14.13
N GLY A 184 -3.84 -14.19 12.97
CA GLY A 184 -4.57 -15.44 12.83
C GLY A 184 -4.26 -16.12 11.52
N TYR A 185 -4.54 -17.42 11.44
CA TYR A 185 -4.43 -18.18 10.20
C TYR A 185 -5.62 -19.12 9.98
N ALA A 186 -5.85 -19.46 8.72
CA ALA A 186 -6.81 -20.45 8.26
C ALA A 186 -6.12 -21.39 7.27
N GLN A 187 -6.14 -22.68 7.55
CA GLN A 187 -5.54 -23.72 6.73
C GLN A 187 -6.63 -24.67 6.23
N TYR A 188 -6.54 -25.03 4.95
CA TYR A 188 -7.43 -26.00 4.30
C TYR A 188 -6.57 -27.09 3.67
N ASP A 189 -6.89 -28.36 3.94
CA ASP A 189 -6.11 -29.51 3.45
C ASP A 189 -6.31 -29.82 1.95
N GLU A 190 -7.20 -29.08 1.29
CA GLU A 190 -7.39 -29.04 -0.16
C GLU A 190 -7.69 -27.61 -0.61
N PHE A 191 -7.10 -27.22 -1.73
CA PHE A 191 -7.41 -26.00 -2.46
C PHE A 191 -7.32 -26.30 -3.95
N LEU A 192 -8.45 -26.12 -4.62
CA LEU A 192 -8.62 -26.34 -6.05
C LEU A 192 -9.47 -25.23 -6.62
N ILE A 193 -9.05 -24.71 -7.77
CA ILE A 193 -9.92 -23.86 -8.59
C ILE A 193 -10.16 -24.47 -9.96
N GLY A 194 -11.39 -24.34 -10.46
CA GLY A 194 -11.77 -24.77 -11.80
C GLY A 194 -11.06 -23.98 -12.91
N SER A 195 -11.32 -24.34 -14.16
CA SER A 195 -10.77 -23.63 -15.32
C SER A 195 -11.44 -22.27 -15.55
N GLU A 196 -10.96 -21.50 -16.55
CA GLU A 196 -11.61 -20.24 -16.95
C GLU A 196 -13.05 -20.45 -17.47
N GLU A 197 -13.32 -21.58 -18.12
CA GLU A 197 -14.67 -21.98 -18.55
C GLU A 197 -15.59 -22.21 -17.35
N GLU A 198 -15.06 -22.81 -16.28
CA GLU A 198 -15.74 -23.04 -15.01
C GLU A 198 -15.74 -21.79 -14.10
N LYS A 199 -15.16 -20.67 -14.58
CA LYS A 199 -15.06 -19.40 -13.87
C LYS A 199 -14.26 -19.51 -12.57
N TYR A 200 -13.20 -20.31 -12.60
CA TYR A 200 -12.29 -20.53 -11.49
C TYR A 200 -13.01 -20.91 -10.19
N ARG A 201 -14.07 -21.73 -10.29
CA ARG A 201 -14.88 -22.19 -9.17
C ARG A 201 -14.01 -22.70 -8.02
N LEU A 202 -14.24 -22.23 -6.80
CA LEU A 202 -13.47 -22.59 -5.61
C LEU A 202 -13.91 -23.93 -5.02
N LYS A 203 -12.97 -24.81 -4.73
CA LYS A 203 -13.15 -25.98 -3.86
C LYS A 203 -12.07 -25.96 -2.78
N ILE A 204 -12.50 -26.16 -1.53
CA ILE A 204 -11.63 -26.21 -0.36
C ILE A 204 -11.92 -27.46 0.47
N GLY A 205 -10.91 -27.91 1.21
CA GLY A 205 -10.98 -29.08 2.07
C GLY A 205 -11.33 -28.76 3.52
N ALA A 206 -10.92 -29.63 4.43
CA ALA A 206 -11.17 -29.49 5.85
C ALA A 206 -10.39 -28.31 6.45
N TYR A 207 -11.10 -27.47 7.19
CA TYR A 207 -10.55 -26.30 7.87
C TYR A 207 -9.83 -26.65 9.18
N THR A 208 -8.70 -26.00 9.41
CA THR A 208 -8.09 -25.83 10.73
C THR A 208 -7.55 -24.40 10.87
N GLY A 209 -7.40 -23.88 12.08
CA GLY A 209 -6.76 -22.58 12.30
C GLY A 209 -7.33 -21.79 13.45
N THR A 210 -6.90 -20.53 13.53
CA THR A 210 -7.24 -19.59 14.61
C THR A 210 -8.03 -18.37 14.12
N ALA A 211 -8.14 -18.16 12.81
CA ALA A 211 -8.83 -17.02 12.21
C ALA A 211 -10.35 -17.22 12.04
N GLY A 212 -10.89 -18.39 12.38
CA GLY A 212 -12.24 -18.81 11.98
C GLY A 212 -12.36 -19.07 10.47
N ASP A 213 -13.35 -19.86 10.08
CA ASP A 213 -13.51 -20.33 8.69
C ASP A 213 -14.35 -19.35 7.85
N ALA A 214 -13.74 -18.27 7.38
CA ALA A 214 -14.44 -17.26 6.57
C ALA A 214 -14.43 -17.56 5.07
N LEU A 215 -13.92 -18.73 4.67
CA LEU A 215 -13.87 -19.17 3.27
C LEU A 215 -14.92 -20.25 2.97
N LEU A 216 -15.41 -20.99 3.97
CA LEU A 216 -16.48 -21.96 3.79
C LEU A 216 -17.72 -21.41 3.05
N PRO A 217 -18.23 -20.19 3.34
CA PRO A 217 -19.36 -19.63 2.58
C PRO A 217 -19.02 -19.26 1.12
N HIS A 218 -17.75 -19.36 0.74
CA HIS A 218 -17.24 -19.12 -0.60
C HIS A 218 -17.02 -20.41 -1.40
N GLN A 219 -17.13 -21.58 -0.76
CA GLN A 219 -16.96 -22.88 -1.41
C GLN A 219 -18.01 -23.07 -2.51
N GLU A 220 -17.59 -23.68 -3.63
CA GLU A 220 -18.37 -23.90 -4.86
C GLU A 220 -18.78 -22.62 -5.62
N ASN A 221 -18.38 -21.43 -5.16
CA ASN A 221 -18.68 -20.19 -5.87
C ASN A 221 -17.68 -19.93 -6.99
N LYS A 222 -18.13 -19.19 -7.99
CA LYS A 222 -17.31 -18.72 -9.11
C LYS A 222 -16.60 -17.43 -8.74
N PHE A 223 -15.42 -17.22 -9.30
CA PHE A 223 -14.70 -15.96 -9.13
C PHE A 223 -15.46 -14.83 -9.83
N THR A 224 -15.49 -13.64 -9.23
CA THR A 224 -16.25 -12.49 -9.73
C THR A 224 -15.42 -11.22 -9.66
N THR A 225 -15.39 -10.47 -10.76
CA THR A 225 -14.77 -9.13 -10.90
C THR A 225 -15.85 -8.10 -11.25
N MET A 226 -15.50 -6.81 -11.23
CA MET A 226 -16.43 -5.73 -11.58
C MET A 226 -16.97 -5.82 -13.02
N ASP A 227 -16.19 -6.38 -13.93
CA ASP A 227 -16.52 -6.55 -15.35
C ASP A 227 -17.06 -7.95 -15.69
N GLN A 228 -17.05 -8.89 -14.75
CA GLN A 228 -17.58 -10.24 -14.96
C GLN A 228 -18.27 -10.78 -13.69
N GLN A 229 -19.60 -10.62 -13.66
CA GLN A 229 -20.46 -11.08 -12.57
C GLN A 229 -20.73 -12.58 -12.68
N ASN A 230 -20.22 -13.37 -11.73
CA ASN A 230 -20.49 -14.81 -11.62
C ASN A 230 -21.00 -15.22 -10.23
N ASP A 231 -21.30 -14.24 -9.37
CA ASP A 231 -21.85 -14.45 -8.03
C ASP A 231 -23.35 -14.78 -8.08
N TYR A 232 -23.94 -15.12 -6.94
CA TYR A 232 -25.35 -15.53 -6.83
C TYR A 232 -26.30 -14.36 -6.54
N ARG A 233 -25.82 -13.12 -6.58
CA ARG A 233 -26.64 -11.95 -6.26
C ARG A 233 -27.43 -11.52 -7.49
N GLU A 234 -28.76 -11.38 -7.32
CA GLU A 234 -29.67 -11.00 -8.41
C GLU A 234 -29.77 -9.46 -8.59
N ASP A 235 -29.54 -8.69 -7.52
CA ASP A 235 -29.75 -7.24 -7.45
C ASP A 235 -28.46 -6.42 -7.40
N GLY A 236 -27.35 -6.95 -7.90
CA GLY A 236 -26.08 -6.23 -8.02
C GLY A 236 -24.86 -7.14 -8.11
N ASN A 237 -23.70 -6.56 -8.36
CA ASN A 237 -22.43 -7.28 -8.46
C ASN A 237 -21.63 -7.12 -7.15
N CYS A 238 -21.32 -8.23 -6.49
CA CYS A 238 -20.57 -8.23 -5.23
C CYS A 238 -19.15 -7.67 -5.36
N ALA A 239 -18.52 -7.78 -6.52
CA ALA A 239 -17.23 -7.18 -6.78
C ALA A 239 -17.30 -5.64 -6.81
N ILE A 240 -18.40 -5.07 -7.30
CA ILE A 240 -18.62 -3.62 -7.29
C ILE A 240 -18.92 -3.14 -5.86
N LEU A 241 -19.78 -3.87 -5.14
CA LEU A 241 -20.16 -3.53 -3.77
C LEU A 241 -18.96 -3.60 -2.82
N SER A 242 -18.13 -4.63 -2.94
CA SER A 242 -16.97 -4.85 -2.09
C SER A 242 -15.69 -4.15 -2.60
N HIS A 243 -15.76 -3.54 -3.79
CA HIS A 243 -14.65 -2.88 -4.47
C HIS A 243 -13.39 -3.76 -4.58
N GLY A 244 -13.57 -5.02 -4.96
CA GLY A 244 -12.51 -6.02 -5.10
C GLY A 244 -12.98 -7.24 -5.88
N ALA A 245 -12.17 -8.28 -6.01
CA ALA A 245 -12.57 -9.51 -6.71
C ALA A 245 -12.35 -10.76 -5.87
N TRP A 246 -13.31 -11.68 -5.89
CA TRP A 246 -13.32 -12.84 -5.01
C TRP A 246 -14.28 -13.93 -5.49
N TRP A 247 -14.27 -15.08 -4.82
CA TRP A 247 -15.29 -16.13 -4.95
C TRP A 247 -16.57 -15.75 -4.19
N TYR A 248 -17.17 -14.62 -4.52
CA TYR A 248 -18.34 -14.10 -3.80
C TYR A 248 -19.56 -15.04 -3.90
N SER A 249 -20.31 -15.17 -2.80
CA SER A 249 -21.65 -15.78 -2.79
C SER A 249 -22.71 -14.70 -3.04
N SER A 250 -23.22 -14.09 -1.97
CA SER A 250 -24.12 -12.93 -2.02
C SER A 250 -23.98 -12.08 -0.74
N CYS A 251 -22.84 -11.46 -0.42
CA CYS A 251 -21.54 -11.52 -1.10
C CYS A 251 -20.54 -12.45 -0.41
N GLY A 252 -20.78 -12.82 0.85
CA GLY A 252 -19.96 -13.76 1.62
C GLY A 252 -19.27 -13.13 2.83
N THR A 253 -18.36 -13.90 3.44
CA THR A 253 -17.76 -13.65 4.76
C THR A 253 -16.29 -13.20 4.72
N SER A 254 -15.67 -13.17 3.55
CA SER A 254 -14.32 -12.63 3.35
C SER A 254 -14.21 -11.85 2.05
N SER A 255 -13.29 -10.88 2.03
CA SER A 255 -12.92 -10.11 0.85
C SER A 255 -11.47 -9.63 1.00
N LEU A 256 -10.50 -10.54 0.88
CA LEU A 256 -9.08 -10.21 1.10
C LEU A 256 -8.47 -9.37 -0.05
N ASN A 257 -9.19 -9.27 -1.16
CA ASN A 257 -8.84 -8.43 -2.31
C ASN A 257 -9.65 -7.11 -2.34
N GLY A 258 -10.36 -6.78 -1.26
CA GLY A 258 -10.98 -5.48 -1.10
C GLY A 258 -9.95 -4.34 -0.89
N PRO A 259 -10.44 -3.11 -0.74
CA PRO A 259 -9.62 -1.94 -0.45
C PRO A 259 -8.78 -2.11 0.82
N TYR A 260 -7.54 -1.65 0.75
CA TYR A 260 -6.62 -1.61 1.88
C TYR A 260 -6.91 -0.39 2.76
N GLY A 261 -6.83 -0.55 4.08
CA GLY A 261 -7.09 0.53 5.02
C GLY A 261 -8.53 0.58 5.55
N ASN A 262 -8.75 1.57 6.41
CA ASN A 262 -10.07 1.83 6.97
C ASN A 262 -10.90 2.61 5.94
N THR A 263 -11.93 1.98 5.40
CA THR A 263 -12.92 2.62 4.54
C THR A 263 -14.11 3.09 5.38
N SER A 264 -14.74 4.19 4.98
CA SER A 264 -16.00 4.63 5.61
C SER A 264 -17.15 3.65 5.36
N ASP A 265 -16.99 2.73 4.41
CA ASP A 265 -17.95 1.70 4.03
C ASP A 265 -17.38 0.32 4.43
N GLU A 266 -17.99 -0.30 5.44
CA GLU A 266 -17.58 -1.61 5.98
C GLU A 266 -17.68 -2.75 4.97
N TRP A 267 -18.42 -2.56 3.87
CA TRP A 267 -18.47 -3.54 2.78
C TRP A 267 -17.25 -3.48 1.87
N LYS A 268 -16.56 -2.33 1.84
CA LYS A 268 -15.42 -2.07 0.96
C LYS A 268 -14.10 -2.16 1.70
N THR A 269 -13.83 -3.28 2.35
CA THR A 269 -12.58 -3.44 3.08
C THR A 269 -12.00 -4.84 2.98
N MET A 270 -10.67 -4.91 3.05
CA MET A 270 -9.93 -6.15 3.20
C MET A 270 -10.32 -6.84 4.51
N SER A 271 -11.22 -7.83 4.45
CA SER A 271 -11.89 -8.38 5.64
C SER A 271 -11.90 -9.91 5.71
N TRP A 272 -11.89 -10.41 6.94
CA TRP A 272 -12.06 -11.83 7.29
C TRP A 272 -13.02 -11.93 8.49
N PHE A 273 -14.31 -12.15 8.23
CA PHE A 273 -15.39 -11.91 9.20
C PHE A 273 -15.19 -12.63 10.53
N TYR A 274 -14.85 -13.93 10.52
CA TYR A 274 -14.77 -14.73 11.74
C TYR A 274 -13.53 -14.49 12.61
N PHE A 275 -12.53 -13.73 12.15
CA PHE A 275 -11.31 -13.51 12.96
C PHE A 275 -11.59 -12.57 14.16
N ARG A 276 -12.56 -11.68 14.00
CA ARG A 276 -13.00 -10.71 15.02
C ARG A 276 -14.52 -10.62 15.12
N PHE A 277 -15.23 -11.56 14.50
CA PHE A 277 -16.70 -11.56 14.36
C PHE A 277 -17.25 -10.23 13.82
N ASN A 278 -16.50 -9.59 12.92
CA ASN A 278 -16.84 -8.30 12.33
C ASN A 278 -16.06 -8.10 11.00
N ARG A 279 -16.51 -7.18 10.14
CA ARG A 279 -15.82 -6.75 8.91
C ARG A 279 -14.73 -5.71 9.19
N LEU A 280 -13.94 -5.93 10.25
CA LEU A 280 -12.82 -5.02 10.54
C LEU A 280 -11.75 -5.11 9.44
N PRO A 281 -11.12 -3.98 9.09
CA PRO A 281 -10.08 -3.95 8.08
C PRO A 281 -8.85 -4.71 8.57
N MET A 282 -8.30 -5.57 7.72
CA MET A 282 -7.04 -6.24 7.93
C MET A 282 -5.89 -5.30 7.55
N ALA A 283 -4.80 -5.34 8.32
CA ALA A 283 -3.56 -4.62 8.02
C ALA A 283 -2.60 -5.46 7.16
N TYR A 284 -2.79 -6.79 7.15
CA TYR A 284 -1.97 -7.71 6.39
C TYR A 284 -2.76 -8.95 6.03
N THR A 285 -2.59 -9.42 4.80
CA THR A 285 -3.08 -10.73 4.37
C THR A 285 -2.03 -11.41 3.48
N ARG A 286 -1.89 -12.71 3.62
CA ARG A 286 -1.04 -13.52 2.74
C ARG A 286 -1.73 -14.85 2.47
N MET A 287 -1.86 -15.21 1.20
CA MET A 287 -2.38 -16.51 0.81
C MET A 287 -1.29 -17.29 0.09
N MET A 288 -1.15 -18.56 0.47
CA MET A 288 -0.13 -19.42 -0.08
C MET A 288 -0.63 -20.86 -0.23
N LEU A 289 -0.16 -21.54 -1.26
CA LEU A 289 -0.50 -22.95 -1.51
C LEU A 289 0.76 -23.83 -1.50
N ARG A 290 0.59 -25.09 -1.11
CA ARG A 290 1.67 -26.09 -1.10
C ARG A 290 1.15 -27.44 -1.56
N GLU A 291 1.93 -28.12 -2.39
CA GLU A 291 1.63 -29.47 -2.86
C GLU A 291 1.61 -30.46 -1.67
N VAL A 292 0.52 -31.22 -1.54
CA VAL A 292 0.39 -32.32 -0.59
C VAL A 292 0.60 -33.65 -1.32
N ASN A 293 1.31 -34.58 -0.67
CA ASN A 293 1.66 -35.89 -1.23
C ASN A 293 0.45 -36.84 -1.25
#